data_AF-A0A8J6S2R1-F1
#
_entry.id   AF-A0A8J6S2R1-F1
#
_cell.length_a   1.000
_cell.length_b   1.000
_cell.length_c   1.000
_cell.angle_alpha   90.00
_cell.angle_beta   90.00
_cell.angle_gamma   90.00
#
_symmetry.space_group_name_H-M   'P 1'
#
loop_
_entity.id
_entity.type
_entity.pdbx_description
1 polymer ?
#
loop_
_entity_poly.entity_id
_entity_poly.type
_entity_poly.pdbx_seq_one_letter_code
_entity_poly.pdbx_strand_id
1 'polypeptide(L)'
;MNAFQIVQLYKAGKTAYKAGKEGKKLYENLLHGGKDRIGEVLIRDSRYHLWEVKVRQTGKRGRYLKINSELNGDEILASADNYKIGKYLSITSEEWEVFAICTQDDNANIHKCAQDILNKLVR
;
A
#
# COMPACT_ATOMS: atom_id res chain seq x y z
N MET A 1 -0.31 -12.80 -9.70
CA MET A 1 -1.48 -12.69 -8.78
C MET A 1 -1.85 -11.23 -8.71
N ASN A 2 -3.15 -10.92 -8.68
CA ASN A 2 -3.62 -9.54 -8.55
C ASN A 2 -3.73 -9.12 -7.06
N ALA A 3 -3.99 -7.83 -6.83
CA ALA A 3 -4.05 -7.26 -5.48
C ALA A 3 -5.06 -7.99 -4.58
N PHE A 4 -6.25 -8.28 -5.10
CA PHE A 4 -7.27 -9.02 -4.37
C PHE A 4 -6.78 -10.41 -3.93
N GLN A 5 -6.20 -11.19 -4.85
CA GLN A 5 -5.67 -12.52 -4.55
C GLN A 5 -4.57 -12.50 -3.49
N ILE A 6 -3.63 -11.54 -3.58
CA ILE A 6 -2.55 -11.39 -2.61
C ILE A 6 -3.11 -11.05 -1.24
N VAL A 7 -4.02 -10.09 -1.18
CA VAL A 7 -4.67 -9.68 0.07
C VAL A 7 -5.43 -10.86 0.70
N GLN A 8 -6.17 -11.63 -0.09
CA GLN A 8 -6.88 -12.81 0.41
C GLN A 8 -5.93 -13.90 0.91
N LEU A 9 -4.87 -14.22 0.16
CA LEU A 9 -3.88 -15.22 0.59
C LEU A 9 -3.16 -14.77 1.87
N TYR A 10 -2.81 -13.48 1.97
CA TYR A 10 -2.20 -12.92 3.16
C TYR A 10 -3.15 -12.99 4.36
N LYS A 11 -4.44 -12.65 4.16
CA LYS A 11 -5.48 -12.76 5.19
C LYS A 11 -5.72 -14.21 5.61
N ALA A 12 -5.77 -15.15 4.67
CA ALA A 12 -5.93 -16.58 4.94
C ALA A 12 -4.73 -17.17 5.69
N GLY A 13 -3.51 -16.90 5.22
CA GLY A 13 -2.27 -17.28 5.89
C GLY A 13 -2.16 -16.68 7.28
N LYS A 14 -2.60 -15.43 7.49
CA LYS A 14 -2.69 -14.82 8.82
C LYS A 14 -3.83 -15.34 9.67
N THR A 15 -4.90 -15.87 9.10
CA THR A 15 -5.99 -16.49 9.89
C THR A 15 -5.51 -17.83 10.44
N ALA A 16 -4.75 -18.59 9.64
CA ALA A 16 -3.99 -19.75 10.11
C ALA A 16 -2.93 -19.35 11.16
N TYR A 17 -2.18 -18.26 10.94
CA TYR A 17 -1.19 -17.75 11.89
C TYR A 17 -1.83 -17.09 13.13
N LYS A 18 -3.07 -16.56 13.09
CA LYS A 18 -3.79 -15.94 14.23
C LYS A 18 -4.21 -16.94 15.31
N ALA A 19 -4.04 -18.24 15.07
CA ALA A 19 -3.90 -19.21 16.16
C ALA A 19 -2.67 -18.92 17.06
N GLY A 20 -1.72 -18.10 16.57
CA GLY A 20 -0.58 -17.48 17.24
C GLY A 20 -0.62 -15.94 17.21
N LYS A 21 -0.91 -15.36 18.38
CA LYS A 21 -0.82 -13.97 18.88
C LYS A 21 -0.47 -12.73 18.00
N GLU A 22 0.33 -12.76 16.93
CA GLU A 22 0.84 -11.51 16.31
C GLU A 22 -0.03 -10.89 15.21
N GLY A 23 -0.89 -11.68 14.54
CA GLY A 23 -1.72 -11.17 13.44
C GLY A 23 -2.83 -10.19 13.87
N LYS A 24 -3.17 -10.16 15.16
CA LYS A 24 -4.21 -9.27 15.73
C LYS A 24 -3.74 -7.81 15.81
N LYS A 25 -2.46 -7.60 16.16
CA LYS A 25 -1.85 -6.28 16.34
C LYS A 25 -1.78 -5.47 15.03
N LEU A 26 -1.66 -6.13 13.88
CA LEU A 26 -1.68 -5.49 12.55
C LEU A 26 -3.03 -4.83 12.25
N TYR A 27 -4.11 -5.58 12.49
CA TYR A 27 -5.47 -5.15 12.21
C TYR A 27 -5.93 -4.14 13.25
N GLU A 28 -5.59 -4.34 14.52
CA GLU A 28 -5.83 -3.36 15.58
C GLU A 28 -5.02 -2.07 15.37
N ASN A 29 -3.78 -2.11 14.86
CA ASN A 29 -3.04 -0.88 14.53
C ASN A 29 -3.57 -0.16 13.28
N LEU A 30 -4.04 -0.90 12.26
CA LEU A 30 -4.67 -0.36 11.07
C LEU A 30 -6.10 0.18 11.36
N LEU A 31 -6.81 -0.38 12.34
CA LEU A 31 -8.17 0.01 12.71
C LEU A 31 -8.24 1.03 13.87
N HIS A 32 -7.34 0.97 14.84
CA HIS A 32 -7.39 1.79 16.06
C HIS A 32 -6.28 2.85 16.14
N GLY A 33 -5.33 2.86 15.20
CA GLY A 33 -4.25 3.84 15.19
C GLY A 33 -4.62 5.08 14.38
N GLY A 34 -4.92 6.19 15.06
CA GLY A 34 -4.90 7.54 14.48
C GLY A 34 -3.50 7.99 14.02
N LYS A 35 -2.73 7.10 13.40
CA LYS A 35 -1.42 7.38 12.82
C LYS A 35 -1.63 7.82 11.38
N ASP A 36 -1.23 9.05 11.09
CA ASP A 36 -1.26 9.58 9.73
C ASP A 36 -0.34 8.83 8.73
N ARG A 37 0.45 7.85 9.22
CA ARG A 37 1.44 7.08 8.47
C ARG A 37 1.48 5.62 8.94
N ILE A 38 1.29 4.69 8.00
CA ILE A 38 1.39 3.24 8.21
C ILE A 38 2.85 2.78 8.06
N GLY A 39 3.53 3.24 7.02
CA GLY A 39 4.90 2.87 6.70
C GLY A 39 5.35 3.49 5.38
N GLU A 40 6.52 3.09 4.91
CA GLU A 40 7.01 3.44 3.58
C GLU A 40 7.73 2.25 2.95
N VAL A 41 7.77 2.23 1.62
CA VAL A 41 8.47 1.22 0.84
C VAL A 41 9.10 1.87 -0.38
N LEU A 42 10.30 1.43 -0.74
CA LEU A 42 10.99 1.85 -1.95
C LEU A 42 10.72 0.82 -3.06
N ILE A 43 10.15 1.25 -4.18
CA ILE A 43 9.78 0.37 -5.29
C ILE A 43 10.29 0.96 -6.59
N ARG A 44 10.85 0.12 -7.45
CA ARG A 44 11.24 0.52 -8.81
C ARG A 44 10.09 0.35 -9.77
N ASP A 45 9.87 1.32 -10.65
CA ASP A 45 8.98 1.14 -11.79
C ASP A 45 9.64 0.28 -12.90
N SER A 46 8.92 0.07 -13.99
CA SER A 46 9.36 -0.69 -15.17
C SER A 46 10.47 -0.03 -15.97
N ARG A 47 10.72 1.26 -15.74
CA ARG A 47 11.85 2.03 -16.28
C ARG A 47 13.01 2.11 -15.30
N TYR A 48 12.96 1.33 -14.22
CA TYR A 48 13.95 1.30 -13.13
C TYR A 48 14.08 2.60 -12.34
N HIS A 49 13.13 3.53 -12.45
CA HIS A 49 13.10 4.69 -11.57
C HIS A 49 12.67 4.28 -10.17
N LEU A 50 13.36 4.82 -9.16
CA LEU A 50 13.09 4.52 -7.77
C LEU A 50 12.03 5.48 -7.22
N TRP A 51 10.97 4.91 -6.64
CA TRP A 51 9.87 5.64 -6.05
C TRP A 51 9.75 5.31 -4.56
N GLU A 52 9.64 6.35 -3.74
CA GLU A 52 9.31 6.24 -2.33
C GLU A 52 7.78 6.30 -2.17
N VAL A 53 7.20 5.19 -1.73
CA VAL A 53 5.75 5.06 -1.52
C VAL A 53 5.45 5.14 -0.04
N LYS A 54 4.92 6.29 0.40
CA LYS A 54 4.44 6.53 1.77
C LYS A 54 2.98 6.08 1.88
N VAL A 55 2.74 5.05 2.69
CA VAL A 55 1.42 4.46 2.92
C VAL A 55 0.75 5.14 4.12
N ARG A 56 -0.45 5.70 3.92
CA ARG A 56 -1.11 6.55 4.92
C ARG A 56 -2.59 6.22 5.09
N GLN A 57 -3.08 6.40 6.30
CA GLN A 57 -4.50 6.29 6.65
C GLN A 57 -4.84 7.40 7.64
N THR A 58 -5.85 8.22 7.35
CA THR A 58 -6.27 9.33 8.22
C THR A 58 -7.79 9.41 8.26
N GLY A 59 -8.37 9.89 9.36
CA GLY A 59 -9.82 10.08 9.43
C GLY A 59 -10.37 11.06 8.38
N LYS A 60 -9.59 12.06 7.97
CA LYS A 60 -10.02 13.09 6.99
C LYS A 60 -9.86 12.67 5.52
N ARG A 61 -8.79 11.93 5.19
CA ARG A 61 -8.45 11.55 3.80
C ARG A 61 -8.66 10.08 3.50
N GLY A 62 -9.06 9.29 4.49
CA GLY A 62 -9.09 7.83 4.38
C GLY A 62 -7.70 7.25 4.13
N ARG A 63 -7.67 6.18 3.34
CA ARG A 63 -6.51 5.43 2.87
C ARG A 63 -5.97 6.05 1.59
N TYR A 64 -4.71 6.47 1.63
CA TYR A 64 -4.05 7.07 0.48
C TYR A 64 -2.55 6.77 0.46
N LEU A 65 -1.95 6.98 -0.71
CA LEU A 65 -0.53 6.88 -0.98
C LEU A 65 0.01 8.26 -1.34
N LYS A 66 1.22 8.54 -0.89
CA LYS A 66 2.06 9.62 -1.41
C LYS A 66 3.30 8.99 -2.04
N ILE A 67 3.45 9.13 -3.34
CA ILE A 67 4.46 8.46 -4.16
C ILE A 67 5.40 9.55 -4.66
N ASN A 68 6.64 9.55 -4.20
CA ASN A 68 7.63 10.54 -4.60
C ASN A 68 8.70 9.87 -5.46
N SER A 69 9.08 10.51 -6.56
CA SER A 69 10.25 10.10 -7.34
C SER A 69 11.52 10.59 -6.65
N GLU A 70 12.45 9.68 -6.42
CA GLU A 70 13.77 10.01 -5.88
C GLU A 70 14.67 10.72 -6.91
N LEU A 71 14.30 10.71 -8.19
CA LEU A 71 15.14 11.24 -9.28
C LEU A 71 14.82 12.69 -9.65
N ASN A 72 13.55 13.06 -9.70
CA ASN A 72 13.11 14.35 -10.24
C ASN A 72 12.15 15.12 -9.31
N GLY A 73 11.84 14.57 -8.13
CA GLY A 73 10.96 15.23 -7.16
C GLY A 73 9.47 15.22 -7.52
N ASP A 74 9.07 14.47 -8.55
CA ASP A 74 7.67 14.28 -8.91
C ASP A 74 6.89 13.66 -7.75
N GLU A 75 5.69 14.18 -7.48
CA GLU A 75 4.79 13.68 -6.45
C GLU A 75 3.46 13.24 -7.08
N ILE A 76 3.09 11.98 -6.82
CA ILE A 76 1.81 11.41 -7.20
C ILE A 76 1.03 11.07 -5.93
N LEU A 77 -0.25 11.43 -5.93
CA LEU A 77 -1.17 11.15 -4.84
C LEU A 77 -2.23 10.16 -5.33
N ALA A 78 -2.46 9.08 -4.59
CA ALA A 78 -3.49 8.09 -4.92
C ALA A 78 -4.37 7.79 -3.70
N SER A 79 -5.67 7.61 -3.88
CA SER A 79 -6.64 7.41 -2.80
C SER A 79 -7.52 6.20 -3.07
N ALA A 80 -7.71 5.36 -2.05
CA ALA A 80 -8.67 4.26 -2.09
C ALA A 80 -10.10 4.69 -1.71
N ASP A 81 -10.24 5.83 -1.03
CA ASP A 81 -11.51 6.31 -0.48
C ASP A 81 -12.05 7.55 -1.23
N ASN A 82 -11.69 7.70 -2.51
CA ASN A 82 -12.13 8.81 -3.38
C ASN A 82 -11.91 10.23 -2.82
N TYR A 83 -10.88 10.43 -1.99
CA TYR A 83 -10.56 11.74 -1.44
C TYR A 83 -10.11 12.71 -2.55
N LYS A 84 -10.83 13.83 -2.72
CA LYS A 84 -10.54 14.88 -3.72
C LYS A 84 -10.28 14.31 -5.13
N ILE A 85 -11.33 13.73 -5.70
CA ILE A 85 -11.37 13.24 -7.09
C ILE A 85 -10.79 14.30 -8.04
N GLY A 86 -9.90 13.89 -8.95
CA GLY A 86 -9.19 14.76 -9.90
C GLY A 86 -7.85 15.30 -9.38
N LYS A 87 -7.64 15.34 -8.05
CA LYS A 87 -6.32 15.61 -7.46
C LYS A 87 -5.58 14.35 -7.02
N TYR A 88 -6.33 13.33 -6.59
CA TYR A 88 -5.80 12.01 -6.24
C TYR A 88 -6.22 11.02 -7.34
N LEU A 89 -5.27 10.21 -7.79
CA LEU A 89 -5.56 9.04 -8.62
C LEU A 89 -6.40 8.03 -7.83
N SER A 90 -7.32 7.36 -8.50
CA SER A 90 -8.14 6.33 -7.87
C SER A 90 -7.38 5.00 -7.84
N ILE A 91 -7.37 4.36 -6.67
CA ILE A 91 -6.91 2.98 -6.45
C ILE A 91 -7.98 2.21 -5.69
N THR A 92 -7.91 0.88 -5.68
CA THR A 92 -8.80 0.08 -4.84
C THR A 92 -8.28 -0.02 -3.40
N SER A 93 -9.17 -0.47 -2.51
CA SER A 93 -8.81 -0.80 -1.13
C SER A 93 -7.70 -1.85 -1.06
N GLU A 94 -7.77 -2.87 -1.93
CA GLU A 94 -6.81 -3.97 -2.02
C GLU A 94 -5.48 -3.48 -2.58
N GLU A 95 -5.50 -2.62 -3.60
CA GLU A 95 -4.27 -2.00 -4.13
C GLU A 95 -3.53 -1.22 -3.03
N TRP A 96 -4.26 -0.48 -2.19
CA TRP A 96 -3.66 0.19 -1.01
C TRP A 96 -3.14 -0.81 0.03
N GLU A 97 -3.89 -1.87 0.32
CA GLU A 97 -3.49 -2.91 1.28
C GLU A 97 -2.21 -3.64 0.84
N VAL A 98 -2.01 -3.87 -0.46
CA VAL A 98 -0.77 -4.45 -1.00
C VAL A 98 0.44 -3.62 -0.57
N PHE A 99 0.40 -2.29 -0.74
CA PHE A 99 1.50 -1.44 -0.28
C PHE A 99 1.65 -1.47 1.25
N ALA A 100 0.54 -1.44 1.99
CA ALA A 100 0.59 -1.55 3.45
C ALA A 100 1.28 -2.83 3.91
N ILE A 101 1.03 -3.96 3.25
CA ILE A 101 1.70 -5.24 3.53
C ILE A 101 3.19 -5.16 3.15
N CYS A 102 3.53 -4.60 1.98
CA CYS A 102 4.93 -4.41 1.57
C CYS A 102 5.77 -3.61 2.57
N THR A 103 5.17 -2.71 3.37
CA THR A 103 5.92 -1.98 4.40
C THR A 103 6.44 -2.86 5.55
N GLN A 104 6.01 -4.12 5.62
CA GLN A 104 6.29 -5.03 6.73
C GLN A 104 6.77 -6.42 6.29
N ASP A 105 6.56 -6.77 5.02
CA ASP A 105 6.86 -8.09 4.47
C ASP A 105 7.54 -7.93 3.11
N ASP A 106 8.75 -8.49 2.98
CA ASP A 106 9.58 -8.42 1.77
C ASP A 106 9.29 -9.58 0.80
N ASN A 107 8.08 -10.14 0.86
CA ASN A 107 7.67 -11.22 -0.04
C ASN A 107 7.68 -10.75 -1.50
N ALA A 108 8.48 -11.43 -2.33
CA ALA A 108 8.68 -11.09 -3.74
C ALA A 108 7.37 -11.02 -4.56
N ASN A 109 6.36 -11.83 -4.24
CA ASN A 109 5.07 -11.79 -4.95
C ASN A 109 4.28 -10.53 -4.61
N ILE A 110 4.32 -10.09 -3.35
CA ILE A 110 3.67 -8.86 -2.88
C ILE A 110 4.39 -7.66 -3.48
N HIS A 111 5.72 -7.67 -3.44
CA HIS A 111 6.54 -6.63 -4.04
C HIS A 111 6.31 -6.51 -5.56
N LYS A 112 6.20 -7.63 -6.28
CA LYS A 112 5.88 -7.64 -7.71
C LYS A 112 4.50 -7.03 -7.99
N CYS A 113 3.50 -7.39 -7.21
CA CYS A 113 2.16 -6.80 -7.36
C CYS A 113 2.16 -5.29 -7.04
N ALA A 114 2.90 -4.86 -6.02
CA ALA A 114 3.05 -3.44 -5.70
C ALA A 114 3.74 -2.68 -6.85
N GLN A 115 4.74 -3.28 -7.48
CA GLN A 115 5.38 -2.76 -8.69
C GLN A 115 4.41 -2.66 -9.87
N ASP A 116 3.58 -3.68 -10.13
CA ASP A 116 2.57 -3.66 -11.18
C ASP A 116 1.55 -2.53 -10.98
N ILE A 117 1.12 -2.29 -9.73
CA ILE A 117 0.24 -1.19 -9.38
C ILE A 117 0.96 0.16 -9.55
N LEU A 118 2.20 0.29 -9.08
CA LEU A 118 3.01 1.50 -9.25
C LEU A 118 3.15 1.86 -10.74
N ASN A 119 3.46 0.86 -11.58
CA ASN A 119 3.58 0.99 -13.03
C ASN A 119 2.29 1.45 -13.72
N LYS A 120 1.13 1.31 -13.10
CA LYS A 120 -0.14 1.86 -13.58
C LYS A 120 -0.31 3.33 -13.17
N LEU A 121 0.25 3.73 -12.03
CA LEU A 121 0.11 5.08 -11.46
C LEU A 121 1.13 6.10 -12.00
N VAL A 122 2.34 5.67 -12.36
CA VAL A 122 3.45 6.56 -12.79
C VAL A 122 3.60 6.67 -14.32
N ARG A 123 2.57 6.28 -15.09
CA ARG A 123 2.62 6.25 -16.57
C ARG A 123 2.59 7.63 -17.21
#